data_AF-A0A4Y8RIG5-F1
#
_entry.id   AF-A0A4Y8RIG5-F1
#
_cell.length_a   1.000
_cell.length_b   1.000
_cell.length_c   1.000
_cell.angle_alpha   90.00
_cell.angle_beta   90.00
_cell.angle_gamma   90.00
#
_symmetry.space_group_name_H-M   'P 1'
#
loop_
_entity.id
_entity.type
_entity.pdbx_description
1 polymer ?
#
loop_
_entity_poly.entity_id
_entity_poly.type
_entity_poly.pdbx_seq_one_letter_code
_entity_poly.pdbx_strand_id
1 'polypeptide(L)'
;MGETNENISQLMGTKRLADAVRQAKIAAAQRSDVVVDIREADRARLEILAEELQPIIRELEPGDDYFDFTVSGGSHPRLWIDGTANVMMARDRRTYRFVRETRLGRLTLAESTEPRAIADHVTDYVAERIVEREKAFAADDALATAESQPGNGKAAMADEAPLRIHEPKKVEAKPKRSRMSDFAIALVWLMIGAVLGAAILLAIASYRGVTIPG
;
A
#
# COMPACT_ATOMS: atom_id res chain seq x y z
N MET A 1 -52.66 49.43 18.83
CA MET A 1 -53.41 49.12 17.58
C MET A 1 -52.59 48.28 16.57
N GLY A 2 -51.51 47.58 16.95
CA GLY A 2 -50.69 46.77 16.02
C GLY A 2 -50.98 45.25 16.02
N GLU A 3 -51.43 44.71 17.15
CA GLU A 3 -51.57 43.25 17.38
C GLU A 3 -52.71 42.60 16.57
N THR A 4 -53.76 43.37 16.24
CA THR A 4 -54.93 42.84 15.52
C THR A 4 -54.63 42.56 14.05
N ASN A 5 -53.71 43.30 13.42
CA ASN A 5 -53.34 43.14 12.01
C ASN A 5 -52.35 41.97 11.78
N GLU A 6 -51.48 41.68 12.75
CA GLU A 6 -50.57 40.52 12.67
C GLU A 6 -51.34 39.20 12.70
N ASN A 7 -52.37 39.11 13.54
CA ASN A 7 -53.20 37.92 13.68
C ASN A 7 -54.04 37.62 12.41
N ILE A 8 -54.58 38.66 11.76
CA ILE A 8 -55.35 38.52 10.51
C ILE A 8 -54.44 38.08 9.34
N SER A 9 -53.20 38.56 9.31
CA SER A 9 -52.21 38.16 8.29
C SER A 9 -51.74 36.70 8.46
N GLN A 10 -51.71 36.20 9.71
CA GLN A 10 -51.41 34.80 10.01
C GLN A 10 -52.58 33.86 9.63
N LEU A 11 -53.84 34.30 9.78
CA LEU A 11 -55.03 33.51 9.37
C LEU A 11 -55.24 33.41 7.85
N MET A 12 -54.79 34.40 7.05
CA MET A 12 -55.03 34.44 5.60
C MET A 12 -53.98 33.72 4.74
N GLY A 13 -53.05 32.96 5.33
CA GLY A 13 -52.07 32.14 4.58
C GLY A 13 -51.01 32.93 3.79
N THR A 14 -51.09 34.25 3.75
CA THR A 14 -50.11 35.12 3.10
C THR A 14 -48.97 35.45 4.05
N LYS A 15 -48.03 34.51 4.25
CA LYS A 15 -46.75 34.84 4.90
C LYS A 15 -46.12 36.03 4.17
N ARG A 16 -45.76 37.08 4.91
CA ARG A 16 -45.00 38.20 4.33
C ARG A 16 -43.69 37.64 3.79
N LEU A 17 -43.36 37.98 2.54
CA LEU A 17 -42.13 37.52 1.89
C LEU A 17 -40.88 37.81 2.74
N ALA A 18 -40.84 38.96 3.41
CA ALA A 18 -39.73 39.32 4.29
C ALA A 18 -39.53 38.32 5.45
N ASP A 19 -40.61 37.86 6.07
CA ASP A 19 -40.54 36.88 7.16
C ASP A 19 -40.23 35.48 6.63
N ALA A 20 -40.76 35.12 5.45
CA ALA A 20 -40.41 33.87 4.77
C ALA A 20 -38.92 33.82 4.37
N VAL A 21 -38.37 34.93 3.85
CA VAL A 21 -36.94 35.06 3.51
C VAL A 21 -36.08 35.03 4.76
N ARG A 22 -36.48 35.71 5.84
CA ARG A 22 -35.77 35.66 7.13
C ARG A 22 -35.72 34.22 7.66
N GLN A 23 -36.86 33.52 7.65
CA GLN A 23 -36.94 32.12 8.09
C GLN A 23 -36.08 31.20 7.20
N ALA A 24 -36.08 31.41 5.88
CA ALA A 24 -35.26 30.63 4.95
C ALA A 24 -33.75 30.84 5.20
N LYS A 25 -33.31 32.07 5.48
CA LYS A 25 -31.92 32.37 5.84
C LYS A 25 -31.51 31.70 7.16
N ILE A 26 -32.36 31.76 8.18
CA ILE A 26 -32.12 31.08 9.46
C ILE A 26 -32.01 29.58 9.26
N ALA A 27 -32.94 28.96 8.52
CA ALA A 27 -32.91 27.54 8.23
C ALA A 27 -31.68 27.12 7.41
N ALA A 28 -31.25 27.96 6.46
CA ALA A 28 -30.02 27.73 5.70
C ALA A 28 -28.78 27.80 6.59
N ALA A 29 -28.69 28.79 7.49
CA ALA A 29 -27.60 28.93 8.45
C ALA A 29 -27.55 27.74 9.43
N GLN A 30 -28.69 27.32 9.98
CA GLN A 30 -28.77 26.15 10.86
C GLN A 30 -28.31 24.87 10.15
N ARG A 31 -28.68 24.69 8.87
CA ARG A 31 -28.22 23.53 8.09
C ARG A 31 -26.71 23.56 7.87
N SER A 32 -26.12 24.73 7.62
CA SER A 32 -24.66 24.83 7.48
C SER A 32 -23.94 24.54 8.79
N ASP A 33 -24.49 25.00 9.92
CA ASP A 33 -23.93 24.80 11.26
C ASP A 33 -23.86 23.30 11.60
N VAL A 34 -24.96 22.57 11.41
CA VAL A 34 -25.01 21.12 11.59
C VAL A 34 -23.98 20.38 10.73
N VAL A 35 -23.73 20.85 9.51
CA VAL A 35 -22.72 20.24 8.62
C VAL A 35 -21.30 20.50 9.13
N VAL A 36 -21.05 21.67 9.73
CA VAL A 36 -19.76 21.99 10.36
C VAL A 36 -19.54 21.09 11.58
N ASP A 37 -20.52 20.99 12.47
CA ASP A 37 -20.44 20.14 13.66
C ASP A 37 -20.17 18.67 13.31
N ILE A 38 -20.84 18.16 12.27
CA ILE A 38 -20.65 16.79 11.79
C ILE A 38 -19.20 16.59 11.30
N ARG A 39 -18.63 17.55 10.57
CA ARG A 39 -17.25 17.45 10.07
C ARG A 39 -16.23 17.57 11.20
N GLU A 40 -16.49 18.42 12.18
CA GLU A 40 -15.63 18.57 13.34
C GLU A 40 -15.64 17.30 14.19
N ALA A 41 -16.81 16.66 14.35
CA ALA A 41 -16.93 15.37 15.02
C ALA A 41 -16.15 14.26 14.28
N ASP A 42 -16.26 14.19 12.95
CA ASP A 42 -15.46 13.25 12.14
C ASP A 42 -13.96 13.48 12.32
N ARG A 43 -13.54 14.76 12.27
CA ARG A 43 -12.14 15.16 12.44
C ARG A 43 -11.62 14.76 13.82
N ALA A 44 -12.34 15.09 14.88
CA ALA A 44 -11.95 14.73 16.25
C ALA A 44 -11.78 13.21 16.41
N ARG A 45 -12.65 12.40 15.78
CA ARG A 45 -12.49 10.94 15.79
C ARG A 45 -11.23 10.48 15.05
N LEU A 46 -10.88 11.11 13.94
CA LEU A 46 -9.65 10.80 13.21
C LEU A 46 -8.40 11.27 13.96
N GLU A 47 -8.48 12.36 14.72
CA GLU A 47 -7.40 12.83 15.59
C GLU A 47 -7.13 11.83 16.72
N ILE A 48 -8.17 11.24 17.32
CA ILE A 48 -8.02 10.13 18.28
C ILE A 48 -7.28 8.94 17.63
N LEU A 49 -7.60 8.60 16.38
CA LEU A 49 -6.88 7.54 15.67
C LEU A 49 -5.42 7.93 15.40
N ALA A 50 -5.15 9.19 15.05
CA ALA A 50 -3.79 9.69 14.84
C ALA A 50 -2.95 9.67 16.14
N GLU A 51 -3.58 9.85 17.30
CA GLU A 51 -2.95 9.66 18.62
C GLU A 51 -2.58 8.19 18.87
N GLU A 52 -3.47 7.25 18.54
CA GLU A 52 -3.21 5.81 18.65
C GLU A 52 -2.07 5.35 17.72
N LEU A 53 -1.83 6.06 16.61
CA LEU A 53 -0.70 5.80 15.70
C LEU A 53 0.63 6.42 16.15
N GLN A 54 0.67 7.20 17.22
CA GLN A 54 1.93 7.80 17.69
C GLN A 54 3.05 6.79 18.00
N PRO A 55 2.78 5.58 18.55
CA PRO A 55 3.82 4.57 18.75
C PRO A 55 4.54 4.20 17.44
N ILE A 56 3.81 3.87 16.37
CA ILE A 56 4.43 3.51 15.08
C ILE A 56 5.16 4.69 14.44
N ILE A 57 4.62 5.90 14.54
CA ILE A 57 5.28 7.10 14.00
C ILE A 57 6.68 7.30 14.61
N ARG A 58 6.87 6.93 15.88
CA ARG A 58 8.18 7.02 16.56
C ARG A 58 9.15 5.91 16.14
N GLU A 59 8.65 4.81 15.59
CA GLU A 59 9.47 3.69 15.10
C GLU A 59 9.99 3.90 13.68
N LEU A 60 9.39 4.83 12.92
CA LEU A 60 9.82 5.18 11.57
C LEU A 60 11.12 6.00 11.57
N GLU A 61 11.93 5.82 10.54
CA GLU A 61 13.17 6.57 10.37
C GLU A 61 12.88 8.08 10.22
N PRO A 62 13.61 8.96 10.93
CA PRO A 62 13.43 10.39 10.79
C PRO A 62 13.69 10.86 9.35
N GLY A 63 12.69 11.48 8.72
CA GLY A 63 12.79 11.99 7.34
C GLY A 63 12.35 11.00 6.26
N ASP A 64 11.73 9.87 6.61
CA ASP A 64 11.02 9.03 5.64
C ASP A 64 9.69 9.69 5.22
N ASP A 65 9.71 10.42 4.10
CA ASP A 65 8.55 11.11 3.53
C ASP A 65 7.54 10.16 2.83
N TYR A 66 7.76 8.84 2.89
CA TYR A 66 6.85 7.88 2.24
C TYR A 66 5.49 7.79 2.95
N PHE A 67 5.49 7.94 4.27
CA PHE A 67 4.28 7.89 5.09
C PHE A 67 3.87 9.29 5.55
N ASP A 68 2.58 9.56 5.45
CA ASP A 68 1.97 10.85 5.76
C ASP A 68 0.87 10.59 6.79
N PHE A 69 1.11 10.85 8.07
CA PHE A 69 0.13 10.65 9.16
C PHE A 69 -0.66 11.92 9.48
N THR A 70 -1.17 12.61 8.45
CA THR A 70 -1.85 13.90 8.61
C THR A 70 -3.37 13.79 8.47
N VAL A 71 -4.09 14.52 9.32
CA VAL A 71 -5.54 14.67 9.22
C VAL A 71 -5.88 15.86 8.32
N SER A 72 -6.59 15.63 7.22
CA SER A 72 -6.99 16.69 6.30
C SER A 72 -8.13 17.55 6.85
N GLY A 73 -8.05 18.88 6.74
CA GLY A 73 -9.12 19.82 7.14
C GLY A 73 -10.24 20.06 6.13
N GLY A 74 -10.35 19.23 5.09
CA GLY A 74 -11.35 19.40 4.02
C GLY A 74 -12.78 19.05 4.41
N SER A 75 -13.72 19.18 3.46
CA SER A 75 -15.14 18.84 3.66
C SER A 75 -15.41 17.39 4.02
N HIS A 76 -14.47 16.51 3.70
CA HIS A 76 -14.45 15.09 4.06
C HIS A 76 -13.09 14.82 4.72
N PRO A 77 -13.01 14.96 6.05
CA PRO A 77 -11.80 14.67 6.80
C PRO A 77 -11.34 13.23 6.53
N ARG A 78 -10.04 13.07 6.32
CA ARG A 78 -9.36 11.78 6.21
C ARG A 78 -8.02 11.89 6.91
N LEU A 79 -7.60 10.80 7.53
CA LEU A 79 -6.24 10.60 8.00
C LEU A 79 -5.48 9.93 6.86
N TRP A 80 -4.54 10.63 6.26
CA TRP A 80 -3.63 10.00 5.32
C TRP A 80 -2.70 9.03 6.06
N ILE A 81 -2.21 8.03 5.33
CA ILE A 81 -1.18 7.09 5.80
C ILE A 81 0.01 7.11 4.82
N ASP A 82 -0.28 7.12 3.53
CA ASP A 82 0.68 7.35 2.44
C ASP A 82 -0.03 8.02 1.27
N GLY A 83 0.65 8.19 0.12
CA GLY A 83 0.07 8.82 -1.07
C GLY A 83 -1.15 8.11 -1.70
N THR A 84 -1.48 6.89 -1.27
CA THR A 84 -2.56 6.04 -1.81
C THR A 84 -3.54 5.52 -0.76
N ALA A 85 -3.13 5.46 0.51
CA ALA A 85 -3.89 4.89 1.60
C ALA A 85 -4.31 5.96 2.61
N ASN A 86 -5.57 5.88 3.05
CA ASN A 86 -6.14 6.79 4.03
C ASN A 86 -7.25 6.12 4.86
N VAL A 87 -7.47 6.63 6.06
CA VAL A 87 -8.59 6.27 6.91
C VAL A 87 -9.63 7.38 6.88
N MET A 88 -10.89 7.02 6.67
CA MET A 88 -12.02 7.94 6.68
C MET A 88 -13.15 7.42 7.56
N MET A 89 -13.99 8.33 8.07
CA MET A 89 -15.23 7.93 8.73
C MET A 89 -16.21 7.36 7.69
N ALA A 90 -16.77 6.18 7.97
CA ALA A 90 -17.82 5.60 7.16
C ALA A 90 -19.12 6.42 7.26
N ARG A 91 -20.11 6.08 6.43
CA ARG A 91 -21.38 6.81 6.35
C ARG A 91 -22.15 6.84 7.68
N ASP A 92 -21.95 5.83 8.52
CA ASP A 92 -22.54 5.70 9.85
C ASP A 92 -21.89 6.60 10.91
N ARG A 93 -20.77 7.28 10.57
CA ARG A 93 -20.02 8.19 11.44
C ARG A 93 -19.47 7.54 12.72
N ARG A 94 -19.36 6.20 12.73
CA ARG A 94 -18.88 5.43 13.89
C ARG A 94 -17.77 4.49 13.49
N THR A 95 -17.88 3.94 12.29
CA THR A 95 -16.91 3.00 11.75
C THR A 95 -15.80 3.77 11.05
N TYR A 96 -14.56 3.54 11.48
CA TYR A 96 -13.37 3.89 10.74
C TYR A 96 -13.22 2.93 9.57
N ARG A 97 -12.96 3.46 8.38
CA ARG A 97 -12.73 2.68 7.17
C ARG A 97 -11.35 2.99 6.64
N PHE A 98 -10.47 2.00 6.69
CA PHE A 98 -9.15 2.08 6.10
C PHE A 98 -9.21 1.63 4.64
N VAL A 99 -8.83 2.51 3.72
CA VAL A 99 -8.89 2.27 2.29
C VAL A 99 -7.57 2.58 1.61
N ARG A 100 -7.35 1.94 0.47
CA ARG A 100 -6.26 2.21 -0.44
C ARG A 100 -6.78 2.36 -1.85
N GLU A 101 -6.35 3.41 -2.52
CA GLU A 101 -6.62 3.62 -3.93
C GLU A 101 -5.65 2.79 -4.78
N THR A 102 -6.20 2.06 -5.75
CA THR A 102 -5.42 1.24 -6.70
C THR A 102 -5.82 1.57 -8.13
N ARG A 103 -5.05 1.09 -9.11
CA ARG A 103 -5.40 1.24 -10.53
C ARG A 103 -6.73 0.57 -10.90
N LEU A 104 -7.19 -0.39 -10.11
CA LEU A 104 -8.45 -1.11 -10.31
C LEU A 104 -9.61 -0.49 -9.51
N GLY A 105 -9.35 0.63 -8.82
CA GLY A 105 -10.29 1.30 -7.94
C GLY A 105 -9.88 1.21 -6.46
N ARG A 106 -10.81 1.58 -5.60
CA ARG A 106 -10.60 1.63 -4.15
C ARG A 106 -10.77 0.26 -3.52
N LEU A 107 -9.76 -0.17 -2.76
CA LEU A 107 -9.78 -1.36 -1.93
C LEU A 107 -10.01 -0.95 -0.47
N THR A 108 -10.98 -1.57 0.20
CA THR A 108 -11.13 -1.46 1.65
C THR A 108 -10.21 -2.49 2.30
N LEU A 109 -9.28 -2.02 3.12
CA LEU A 109 -8.31 -2.88 3.83
C LEU A 109 -8.88 -3.36 5.16
N ALA A 110 -9.53 -2.47 5.92
CA ALA A 110 -10.15 -2.79 7.20
C ALA A 110 -11.31 -1.84 7.54
N GLU A 111 -12.26 -2.33 8.33
CA GLU A 111 -13.34 -1.53 8.93
C GLU A 111 -13.51 -1.90 10.40
N SER A 112 -13.62 -0.91 11.28
CA SER A 112 -13.90 -1.14 12.71
C SER A 112 -14.44 0.12 13.36
N THR A 113 -15.26 -0.04 14.40
CA THR A 113 -15.67 1.07 15.27
C THR A 113 -14.61 1.42 16.32
N GLU A 114 -13.65 0.52 16.54
CA GLU A 114 -12.58 0.65 17.54
C GLU A 114 -11.30 1.20 16.89
N PRO A 115 -10.76 2.34 17.36
CA PRO A 115 -9.60 2.96 16.74
C PRO A 115 -8.34 2.09 16.83
N ARG A 116 -8.14 1.37 17.94
CA ARG A 116 -6.98 0.48 18.13
C ARG A 116 -6.90 -0.63 17.10
N ALA A 117 -8.03 -1.27 16.78
CA ALA A 117 -8.09 -2.29 15.75
C ALA A 117 -7.68 -1.74 14.37
N ILE A 118 -8.03 -0.48 14.05
CA ILE A 118 -7.55 0.16 12.82
C ILE A 118 -6.07 0.52 12.92
N ALA A 119 -5.58 0.98 14.07
CA ALA A 119 -4.17 1.27 14.26
C ALA A 119 -3.30 0.02 14.03
N ASP A 120 -3.75 -1.15 14.50
CA ASP A 120 -3.09 -2.43 14.24
C ASP A 120 -3.04 -2.75 12.73
N HIS A 121 -4.17 -2.61 12.04
CA HIS A 121 -4.23 -2.81 10.58
C HIS A 121 -3.38 -1.81 9.78
N VAL A 122 -3.30 -0.57 10.23
CA VAL A 122 -2.40 0.44 9.65
C VAL A 122 -0.95 0.04 9.89
N THR A 123 -0.63 -0.49 11.06
CA THR A 123 0.71 -0.97 11.41
C THR A 123 1.15 -2.12 10.51
N ASP A 124 0.30 -3.13 10.35
CA ASP A 124 0.54 -4.25 9.42
C ASP A 124 0.76 -3.73 7.99
N TYR A 125 -0.07 -2.79 7.55
CA TYR A 125 0.04 -2.19 6.23
C TYR A 125 1.37 -1.45 6.02
N VAL A 126 1.78 -0.63 6.99
CA VAL A 126 3.05 0.11 6.95
C VAL A 126 4.23 -0.86 6.88
N ALA A 127 4.21 -1.91 7.70
CA ALA A 127 5.24 -2.95 7.66
C ALA A 127 5.31 -3.64 6.29
N GLU A 128 4.16 -4.02 5.72
CA GLU A 128 4.09 -4.58 4.36
C GLU A 128 4.64 -3.61 3.31
N ARG A 129 4.32 -2.31 3.40
CA ARG A 129 4.83 -1.29 2.48
C ARG A 129 6.34 -1.14 2.54
N ILE A 130 6.93 -1.14 3.74
CA ILE A 130 8.38 -1.04 3.92
C ILE A 130 9.06 -2.24 3.26
N VAL A 131 8.57 -3.46 3.52
CA VAL A 131 9.13 -4.69 2.94
C VAL A 131 8.97 -4.73 1.42
N GLU A 132 7.83 -4.29 0.88
CA GLU A 132 7.65 -4.21 -0.57
C GLU A 132 8.59 -3.20 -1.22
N ARG A 133 8.79 -2.04 -0.58
CA ARG A 133 9.73 -1.01 -1.03
C ARG A 133 11.17 -1.55 -1.06
N GLU A 134 11.61 -2.21 0.00
CA GLU A 134 12.94 -2.84 0.07
C GLU A 134 13.14 -3.91 -1.02
N LYS A 135 12.12 -4.76 -1.26
CA LYS A 135 12.16 -5.75 -2.33
C LYS A 135 12.23 -5.12 -3.72
N ALA A 136 11.52 -4.01 -3.94
CA ALA A 136 11.58 -3.28 -5.20
C ALA A 136 12.98 -2.71 -5.46
N PHE A 137 13.58 -2.06 -4.45
CA PHE A 137 14.96 -1.57 -4.54
C PHE A 137 15.96 -2.70 -4.81
N ALA A 138 15.85 -3.83 -4.10
CA ALA A 138 16.74 -4.98 -4.33
C ALA A 138 16.57 -5.60 -5.74
N ALA A 139 15.36 -5.58 -6.30
CA ALA A 139 15.11 -6.05 -7.66
C ALA A 139 15.73 -5.12 -8.71
N ASP A 140 15.63 -3.80 -8.52
CA ASP A 140 16.23 -2.80 -9.40
C ASP A 140 17.76 -2.89 -9.39
N ASP A 141 18.38 -3.08 -8.23
CA ASP A 141 19.83 -3.30 -8.11
C ASP A 141 20.31 -4.56 -8.86
N ALA A 142 19.53 -5.64 -8.80
CA ALA A 142 19.83 -6.87 -9.52
C ALA A 142 19.74 -6.68 -11.05
N LEU A 143 18.77 -5.89 -11.53
CA LEU A 143 18.63 -5.54 -12.94
C LEU A 143 19.80 -4.66 -13.41
N ALA A 144 20.14 -3.61 -12.65
CA ALA A 144 21.28 -2.74 -12.96
C ALA A 144 22.61 -3.52 -13.02
N THR A 145 22.80 -4.48 -12.12
CA THR A 145 23.99 -5.36 -12.11
C THR A 145 24.02 -6.29 -13.34
N ALA A 146 22.87 -6.80 -13.77
CA ALA A 146 22.78 -7.67 -14.95
C ALA A 146 23.03 -6.90 -16.26
N GLU A 147 22.58 -5.64 -16.37
CA GLU A 147 22.86 -4.78 -17.52
C GLU A 147 24.32 -4.31 -17.59
N SER A 148 24.97 -4.18 -16.43
CA SER A 148 26.37 -3.76 -16.32
C SER A 148 27.38 -4.86 -16.65
N GLN A 149 26.94 -6.12 -16.83
CA GLN A 149 27.80 -7.19 -17.35
C GLN A 149 27.80 -7.14 -18.88
N PRO A 150 28.87 -6.63 -19.55
CA PRO A 150 28.98 -6.72 -20.99
C PRO A 150 28.92 -8.19 -21.38
N GLY A 151 27.98 -8.51 -22.27
CA GLY A 151 27.59 -9.87 -22.57
C GLY A 151 28.78 -10.79 -22.84
N ASN A 152 28.75 -11.96 -22.21
CA ASN A 152 29.40 -13.16 -22.72
C ASN A 152 28.63 -13.66 -23.97
N GLY A 153 28.44 -12.76 -24.93
CA GLY A 153 27.83 -13.00 -26.22
C GLY A 153 28.91 -13.49 -27.16
N LYS A 154 29.04 -14.81 -27.28
CA LYS A 154 29.66 -15.40 -28.47
C LYS A 154 28.95 -14.82 -29.69
N ALA A 155 29.66 -13.95 -30.41
CA ALA A 155 29.29 -13.50 -31.72
C ALA A 155 29.23 -14.72 -32.66
N ALA A 156 28.05 -15.34 -32.75
CA ALA A 156 27.71 -16.11 -33.93
C ALA A 156 27.41 -15.08 -35.02
N MET A 157 28.45 -14.80 -35.79
CA MET A 157 28.44 -14.10 -37.07
C MET A 157 27.31 -14.68 -37.93
N ALA A 158 26.20 -13.95 -38.00
CA ALA A 158 25.10 -14.23 -38.90
C ALA A 158 25.35 -13.42 -40.17
N ASP A 159 25.65 -14.15 -41.24
CA ASP A 159 25.74 -13.68 -42.60
C ASP A 159 24.41 -13.05 -43.03
N GLU A 160 24.52 -11.97 -43.78
CA GLU A 160 23.45 -11.04 -44.13
C GLU A 160 22.59 -11.58 -45.29
N ALA A 161 21.27 -11.68 -45.12
CA ALA A 161 20.32 -11.78 -46.24
C ALA A 161 18.94 -11.22 -45.86
N PRO A 162 18.22 -10.55 -46.80
CA PRO A 162 17.33 -9.44 -46.46
C PRO A 162 15.86 -9.81 -46.19
N LEU A 163 15.14 -8.82 -45.65
CA LEU A 163 13.74 -8.75 -45.24
C LEU A 163 12.77 -9.71 -45.96
N ARG A 164 12.07 -10.54 -45.18
CA ARG A 164 10.73 -11.04 -45.50
C ARG A 164 9.76 -10.64 -44.39
N ILE A 165 8.77 -9.83 -44.77
CA ILE A 165 7.59 -9.49 -43.99
C ILE A 165 6.80 -10.78 -43.72
N HIS A 166 6.49 -11.09 -42.46
CA HIS A 166 5.54 -12.13 -42.06
C HIS A 166 4.64 -11.60 -40.93
N GLU A 167 3.32 -11.75 -41.13
CA GLU A 167 2.23 -11.48 -40.19
C GLU A 167 2.31 -12.29 -38.89
N PRO A 168 1.60 -11.87 -37.81
CA PRO A 168 1.96 -12.22 -36.44
C PRO A 168 1.46 -13.61 -36.05
N LYS A 169 2.39 -14.53 -35.79
CA LYS A 169 2.11 -15.79 -35.12
C LYS A 169 2.35 -15.64 -33.62
N LYS A 170 1.27 -15.81 -32.86
CA LYS A 170 1.20 -15.91 -31.39
C LYS A 170 2.28 -16.88 -30.87
N VAL A 171 3.20 -16.40 -30.03
CA VAL A 171 4.17 -17.25 -29.32
C VAL A 171 4.04 -16.99 -27.83
N GLU A 172 3.54 -18.00 -27.13
CA GLU A 172 3.56 -18.13 -25.68
C GLU A 172 5.03 -18.12 -25.19
N ALA A 173 5.35 -17.16 -24.32
CA ALA A 173 6.67 -17.06 -23.71
C ALA A 173 6.79 -18.08 -22.57
N LYS A 174 7.51 -19.18 -22.83
CA LYS A 174 8.05 -20.06 -21.79
C LYS A 174 9.38 -19.44 -21.29
N PRO A 175 9.58 -19.19 -19.99
CA PRO A 175 10.80 -18.53 -19.53
C PRO A 175 12.01 -19.45 -19.74
N LYS A 176 13.00 -18.97 -20.50
CA LYS A 176 14.33 -19.57 -20.61
C LYS A 176 15.02 -19.46 -19.25
N ARG A 177 15.04 -20.55 -18.47
CA ARG A 177 16.03 -20.70 -17.39
C ARG A 177 17.43 -20.70 -18.01
N SER A 178 18.30 -19.85 -17.50
CA SER A 178 19.65 -19.68 -18.00
C SER A 178 20.47 -20.93 -17.64
N ARG A 179 21.26 -21.43 -18.59
CA ARG A 179 22.14 -22.61 -18.41
C ARG A 179 23.09 -22.51 -17.20
N MET A 180 23.28 -21.32 -16.62
CA MET A 180 24.14 -21.08 -15.47
C MET A 180 23.49 -21.53 -14.14
N SER A 181 22.15 -21.55 -14.04
CA SER A 181 21.47 -22.11 -12.85
C SER A 181 21.62 -23.62 -12.77
N ASP A 182 21.71 -24.31 -13.91
CA ASP A 182 21.89 -25.77 -13.96
C ASP A 182 23.30 -26.17 -13.53
N PHE A 183 24.32 -25.33 -13.81
CA PHE A 183 25.68 -25.55 -13.33
C PHE A 183 25.84 -25.27 -11.83
N ALA A 184 25.15 -24.27 -11.28
CA ALA A 184 25.15 -24.02 -9.84
C ALA A 184 24.52 -25.19 -9.07
N ILE A 185 23.41 -25.74 -9.58
CA ILE A 185 22.77 -26.93 -9.01
C ILE A 185 23.70 -28.15 -9.11
N ALA A 186 24.34 -28.37 -10.26
CA ALA A 186 25.30 -29.47 -10.43
C ALA A 186 26.51 -29.35 -9.48
N LEU A 187 27.01 -28.13 -9.23
CA LEU A 187 28.13 -27.89 -8.33
C LEU A 187 27.75 -28.16 -6.86
N VAL A 188 26.53 -27.78 -6.44
CA VAL A 188 26.03 -28.09 -5.10
C VAL A 188 25.91 -29.60 -4.89
N TRP A 189 25.34 -30.34 -5.85
CA TRP A 189 25.28 -31.80 -5.77
C TRP A 189 26.66 -32.47 -5.78
N LEU A 190 27.60 -31.93 -6.55
CA LEU A 190 28.99 -32.40 -6.58
C LEU A 190 29.71 -32.16 -5.25
N MET A 191 29.51 -31.01 -4.62
CA MET A 191 30.08 -30.69 -3.31
C MET A 191 29.50 -31.58 -2.21
N ILE A 192 28.19 -31.82 -2.23
CA ILE A 192 27.53 -32.75 -1.30
C ILE A 192 28.09 -34.17 -1.48
N GLY A 193 28.20 -34.63 -2.73
CA GLY A 193 28.76 -35.95 -3.05
C GLY A 193 30.23 -36.10 -2.64
N ALA A 194 31.05 -35.07 -2.84
CA ALA A 194 32.45 -35.08 -2.46
C ALA A 194 32.64 -35.17 -0.93
N VAL A 195 31.84 -34.41 -0.17
CA VAL A 195 31.89 -34.44 1.30
C VAL A 195 31.42 -35.79 1.84
N LEU A 196 30.32 -36.34 1.32
CA LEU A 196 29.85 -37.67 1.71
C LEU A 196 30.86 -38.76 1.35
N GLY A 197 31.45 -38.69 0.15
CA GLY A 197 32.46 -39.63 -0.31
C GLY A 197 33.72 -39.61 0.55
N ALA A 198 34.22 -38.42 0.89
CA ALA A 198 35.37 -38.27 1.77
C ALA A 198 35.10 -38.80 3.19
N ALA A 199 33.90 -38.55 3.74
CA ALA A 199 33.50 -39.07 5.04
C ALA A 199 33.44 -40.61 5.06
N ILE A 200 32.90 -41.23 4.01
CA ILE A 200 32.85 -42.70 3.88
C ILE A 200 34.25 -43.28 3.72
N LEU A 201 35.12 -42.65 2.91
CA LEU A 201 36.50 -43.08 2.75
C LEU A 201 37.29 -42.99 4.06
N LEU A 202 37.12 -41.91 4.83
CA LEU A 202 37.74 -41.76 6.15
C LEU A 202 37.20 -42.78 7.16
N ALA A 203 35.91 -43.09 7.11
CA ALA A 203 35.32 -44.13 7.96
C ALA A 203 35.83 -45.53 7.60
N ILE A 204 36.03 -45.83 6.31
CA ILE A 204 36.61 -47.11 5.87
C ILE A 204 38.11 -47.18 6.22
N ALA A 205 38.85 -46.08 6.04
CA ALA A 205 40.27 -46.00 6.37
C ALA A 205 40.51 -46.18 7.88
N SER A 206 39.66 -45.59 8.73
CA SER A 206 39.73 -45.78 10.19
C SER A 206 39.35 -47.19 10.61
N TYR A 207 38.39 -47.83 9.93
CA TYR A 207 38.02 -49.23 10.19
C TYR A 207 39.09 -50.24 9.74
N ARG A 208 39.95 -49.87 8.77
CA ARG A 208 41.03 -50.73 8.25
C ARG A 208 42.41 -50.46 8.87
N GLY A 209 42.51 -49.59 9.87
CA GLY A 209 43.73 -49.38 10.65
C GLY A 209 44.92 -48.85 9.84
N VAL A 210 44.68 -48.05 8.80
CA VAL A 210 45.76 -47.47 7.99
C VAL A 210 46.31 -46.22 8.67
N THR A 211 47.52 -46.31 9.22
CA THR A 211 48.29 -45.17 9.73
C THR A 211 48.96 -44.44 8.57
N ILE A 212 48.65 -43.16 8.37
CA ILE A 212 49.31 -42.29 7.39
C ILE A 212 50.71 -41.94 7.96
N PRO A 213 51.84 -42.31 7.31
CA PRO A 213 53.13 -41.78 7.68
C PRO A 213 53.15 -40.29 7.34
N GLY A 214 53.50 -39.47 8.34
CA GLY A 214 53.63 -38.01 8.20
C GLY A 214 54.80 -37.59 7.32
#